data_AF-A0A420VR85-F1
#
_entry.id   AF-A0A420VR85-F1
#
_cell.length_a   1.000
_cell.length_b   1.000
_cell.length_c   1.000
_cell.angle_alpha   90.00
_cell.angle_beta   90.00
_cell.angle_gamma   90.00
#
_symmetry.space_group_name_H-M   'P 1'
#
loop_
_entity.id
_entity.type
_entity.pdbx_description
1 polymer ?
#
loop_
_entity_poly.entity_id
_entity_poly.type
_entity_poly.pdbx_seq_one_letter_code
_entity_poly.pdbx_strand_id
1 'polypeptide(L)'
;MKMIHLTDTELQQYLTEPKTLGPEKTAHVLSCDHCAAKIANYRLLFQGIATEQRPAFDFDLSVLILEQLPEPTRVFPWFAVITGCISALVVAFSITYFWSTLTALAKGMSGMILPMTAVVAALVLIIQSFELFRSYRQRMRTLLSEKTLQL
;
A
#
# COMPACT_ATOMS: atom_id res chain seq x y z
N MET A 1 -38.63 -37.76 -6.68
CA MET A 1 -37.31 -37.42 -7.26
C MET A 1 -36.28 -37.50 -6.15
N LYS A 2 -35.12 -38.14 -6.38
CA LYS A 2 -34.05 -38.22 -5.37
C LYS A 2 -33.50 -36.81 -5.16
N MET A 3 -33.93 -36.16 -4.07
CA MET A 3 -33.42 -34.85 -3.67
C MET A 3 -31.98 -35.04 -3.18
N ILE A 4 -31.01 -34.80 -4.07
CA ILE A 4 -29.60 -34.83 -3.70
C ILE A 4 -29.37 -33.56 -2.87
N HIS A 5 -29.17 -33.75 -1.56
CA HIS A 5 -28.83 -32.67 -0.64
C HIS A 5 -27.34 -32.35 -0.71
N LEU A 6 -26.97 -31.12 -0.32
CA LEU A 6 -25.57 -30.74 -0.16
C LEU A 6 -24.91 -31.62 0.92
N THR A 7 -23.65 -31.93 0.68
CA THR A 7 -22.78 -32.58 1.67
C THR A 7 -22.49 -31.64 2.84
N ASP A 8 -22.11 -32.20 3.99
CA ASP A 8 -21.83 -31.38 5.17
C ASP A 8 -20.65 -30.40 4.94
N THR A 9 -19.65 -30.80 4.15
CA THR A 9 -18.54 -29.93 3.76
C THR A 9 -19.01 -28.71 2.96
N GLU A 10 -19.95 -28.90 2.02
CA GLU A 10 -20.50 -27.81 1.22
C GLU A 10 -21.39 -26.87 2.05
N LEU A 11 -22.13 -27.41 3.04
CA LEU A 11 -22.91 -26.61 3.98
C LEU A 11 -22.02 -25.78 4.91
N GLN A 12 -20.88 -26.33 5.35
CA GLN A 12 -19.89 -25.60 6.15
C GLN A 12 -19.19 -24.53 5.31
N GLN A 13 -18.81 -24.85 4.06
CA GLN A 13 -18.22 -23.90 3.13
C GLN A 13 -19.19 -22.74 2.79
N TYR A 14 -20.49 -23.03 2.68
CA TYR A 14 -21.51 -21.99 2.53
C TYR A 14 -21.52 -20.99 3.70
N LEU A 15 -21.24 -21.45 4.92
CA LEU A 15 -21.21 -20.61 6.12
C LEU A 15 -19.93 -19.80 6.28
N THR A 16 -18.77 -20.37 5.93
CA THR A 16 -17.47 -19.70 6.05
C THR A 16 -17.18 -18.79 4.85
N GLU A 17 -17.43 -19.28 3.63
CA GLU A 17 -17.11 -18.61 2.38
C GLU A 17 -18.23 -18.77 1.33
N PRO A 18 -19.38 -18.09 1.50
CA PRO A 18 -20.53 -18.25 0.60
C PRO A 18 -20.24 -17.90 -0.86
N LYS A 19 -19.20 -17.10 -1.13
CA LYS A 19 -18.80 -16.67 -2.48
C LYS A 19 -18.06 -17.76 -3.27
N THR A 20 -17.49 -18.76 -2.61
CA THR A 20 -16.77 -19.87 -3.27
C THR A 20 -17.70 -21.00 -3.67
N LEU A 21 -18.92 -21.03 -3.12
CA LEU A 21 -19.99 -21.92 -3.57
C LEU A 21 -20.65 -21.37 -4.84
N GLY A 22 -20.73 -22.19 -5.89
CA GLY A 22 -21.37 -21.81 -7.15
C GLY A 22 -22.87 -21.47 -7.00
N PRO A 23 -23.43 -20.67 -7.94
CA PRO A 23 -24.77 -20.08 -7.83
C PRO A 23 -25.90 -21.11 -7.69
N GLU A 24 -25.74 -22.28 -8.31
CA GLU A 24 -26.71 -23.38 -8.25
C GLU A 24 -26.84 -23.97 -6.84
N LYS A 25 -25.71 -24.15 -6.14
CA LYS A 25 -25.70 -24.71 -4.78
C LYS A 25 -26.24 -23.70 -3.76
N THR A 26 -25.95 -22.42 -3.95
CA THR A 26 -26.56 -21.35 -3.13
C THR A 26 -28.07 -21.25 -3.35
N ALA A 27 -28.56 -21.44 -4.59
CA ALA A 27 -29.99 -21.47 -4.85
C ALA A 27 -30.66 -22.69 -4.20
N HIS A 28 -30.01 -23.86 -4.23
CA HIS A 28 -30.50 -25.06 -3.57
C HIS A 28 -30.71 -24.87 -2.07
N VAL A 29 -29.76 -24.23 -1.39
CA VAL A 29 -29.85 -23.92 0.05
C VAL A 29 -31.08 -23.06 0.37
N LEU A 30 -31.42 -22.11 -0.50
CA LEU A 30 -32.58 -21.23 -0.31
C LEU A 30 -33.91 -21.94 -0.59
N SER A 31 -33.91 -22.97 -1.43
CA SER A 31 -35.12 -23.70 -1.81
C SER A 31 -35.34 -25.02 -1.06
N CYS A 32 -34.37 -25.48 -0.26
CA CYS A 32 -34.41 -26.78 0.41
C CYS A 32 -34.45 -26.64 1.92
N ASP A 33 -35.62 -26.91 2.52
CA ASP A 33 -35.84 -26.79 3.97
C ASP A 33 -34.88 -27.65 4.80
N HIS A 34 -34.51 -28.84 4.32
CA HIS A 34 -33.57 -29.72 5.00
C HIS A 34 -32.16 -29.10 5.08
N CYS A 35 -31.67 -28.53 3.97
CA CYS A 35 -30.36 -27.88 3.93
C CYS A 35 -30.37 -26.59 4.76
N ALA A 36 -31.47 -25.83 4.71
CA ALA A 36 -31.66 -24.63 5.53
C ALA A 36 -31.66 -24.94 7.04
N ALA A 37 -32.34 -26.00 7.47
CA ALA A 37 -32.35 -26.45 8.86
C ALA A 37 -30.96 -26.87 9.34
N LYS A 38 -30.20 -27.63 8.54
CA LYS A 38 -28.81 -27.99 8.86
C LYS A 38 -27.91 -26.76 9.02
N ILE A 39 -28.05 -25.77 8.14
CA ILE A 39 -27.31 -24.50 8.21
C ILE A 39 -27.65 -23.73 9.49
N ALA A 40 -28.91 -23.71 9.90
CA ALA A 40 -29.32 -23.09 11.15
C ALA A 40 -28.65 -23.75 12.36
N ASN A 41 -28.56 -25.09 12.38
CA ASN A 41 -27.86 -25.84 13.42
C ASN A 41 -26.36 -25.53 13.45
N TYR A 42 -25.69 -25.50 12.30
CA TYR A 42 -24.26 -25.13 12.23
C TYR A 42 -24.03 -23.69 12.68
N ARG A 43 -24.91 -22.74 12.37
CA ARG A 43 -24.83 -21.36 12.89
C ARG A 43 -24.91 -21.32 14.41
N LEU A 44 -25.82 -22.09 15.00
CA LEU A 44 -25.98 -22.14 16.44
C LEU A 44 -24.70 -22.71 17.10
N LEU A 45 -24.12 -23.77 16.53
CA LEU A 45 -22.83 -24.31 16.97
C LEU A 45 -21.71 -23.27 16.89
N PHE A 46 -21.56 -22.58 15.77
CA PHE A 46 -20.52 -21.56 15.62
C PHE A 46 -20.72 -20.37 16.56
N GLN A 47 -21.96 -19.97 16.84
CA GLN A 47 -22.26 -18.96 17.85
C GLN A 47 -21.84 -19.41 19.25
N GLY A 48 -22.10 -20.68 19.61
CA GLY A 48 -21.64 -21.26 20.86
C GLY A 48 -20.12 -21.24 21.00
N ILE A 49 -19.39 -21.63 19.96
CA ILE A 49 -17.92 -21.59 19.94
C ILE A 49 -17.41 -20.15 20.02
N ALA A 50 -18.07 -19.20 19.33
CA ALA A 50 -17.69 -17.79 19.38
C ALA A 50 -17.89 -17.14 20.75
N THR A 51 -18.80 -17.68 21.58
CA THR A 51 -19.01 -17.22 22.96
C THR A 51 -18.05 -17.83 23.98
N GLU A 52 -17.31 -18.87 23.62
CA GLU A 52 -16.23 -19.36 24.48
C GLU A 52 -15.10 -18.33 24.57
N GLN A 53 -14.41 -18.33 25.72
CA GLN A 53 -13.22 -17.52 25.87
C GLN A 53 -12.23 -17.89 24.78
N ARG A 54 -11.80 -16.89 24.01
CA ARG A 54 -10.76 -17.10 23.00
C ARG A 54 -9.58 -17.78 23.67
N PRO A 55 -9.04 -18.86 23.09
CA PRO A 55 -7.85 -19.50 23.63
C PRO A 55 -6.75 -18.45 23.69
N ALA A 56 -6.37 -18.06 24.91
CA ALA A 56 -5.16 -17.31 25.14
C ALA A 56 -4.02 -18.32 25.06
N PHE A 57 -3.06 -18.08 24.17
CA PHE A 57 -1.84 -18.86 24.20
C PHE A 57 -1.06 -18.43 25.45
N ASP A 58 -0.52 -19.40 26.20
CA ASP A 58 0.36 -19.14 27.35
C ASP A 58 1.74 -18.56 26.93
N PHE A 59 1.92 -18.34 25.64
CA PHE A 59 3.15 -17.83 25.04
C PHE A 59 2.84 -16.76 23.99
N ASP A 60 3.81 -15.89 23.76
CA ASP A 60 3.70 -14.79 22.81
C ASP A 60 3.79 -15.32 21.36
N LEU A 61 2.63 -15.53 20.75
CA LEU A 61 2.49 -16.00 19.37
C LEU A 61 3.08 -14.97 18.37
N SER A 62 3.13 -13.69 18.73
CA SER A 62 3.62 -12.64 17.85
C SER A 62 5.10 -12.83 17.52
N VAL A 63 5.90 -13.23 18.51
CA VAL A 63 7.34 -13.51 18.32
C VAL A 63 7.55 -14.66 17.34
N LEU A 64 6.78 -15.75 17.47
CA LEU A 64 6.91 -16.93 16.62
C LEU A 64 6.49 -16.66 15.17
N ILE A 65 5.45 -15.84 14.96
CA ILE A 65 4.95 -15.52 13.62
C ILE A 65 5.85 -14.48 12.94
N LEU A 66 6.43 -13.53 13.69
CA LEU A 66 7.35 -12.51 13.17
C LEU A 66 8.55 -13.13 12.44
N GLU A 67 9.07 -14.26 12.94
CA GLU A 67 10.18 -14.98 12.29
C GLU A 67 9.78 -15.70 11.00
N GLN A 68 8.49 -15.96 10.80
CA GLN A 68 7.96 -16.62 9.60
C GLN A 68 7.49 -15.66 8.52
N LEU A 69 7.45 -14.35 8.82
CA LEU A 69 7.12 -13.35 7.81
C LEU A 69 8.29 -13.21 6.81
N PRO A 70 8.01 -13.28 5.50
CA PRO A 70 9.04 -13.06 4.50
C PRO A 70 9.63 -11.66 4.70
N GLU A 71 10.96 -11.58 4.82
CA GLU A 71 11.62 -10.30 4.94
C GLU A 71 11.25 -9.40 3.75
N PRO A 72 10.88 -8.13 3.98
CA PRO A 72 10.62 -7.21 2.90
C PRO A 72 11.89 -7.06 2.07
N THR A 73 11.88 -7.63 0.87
CA THR A 73 13.00 -7.53 -0.06
C THR A 73 13.16 -6.06 -0.44
N ARG A 74 14.18 -5.40 0.12
CA ARG A 74 14.53 -4.04 -0.26
C ARG A 74 15.09 -4.08 -1.68
N VAL A 75 14.20 -3.97 -2.66
CA VAL A 75 14.60 -3.73 -4.04
C VAL A 75 15.25 -2.35 -4.11
N PHE A 76 16.57 -2.33 -4.21
CA PHE A 76 17.32 -1.10 -4.39
C PHE A 76 16.80 -0.42 -5.67
N PRO A 77 16.39 0.86 -5.64
CA PRO A 77 15.74 1.51 -6.76
C PRO A 77 16.77 1.92 -7.82
N TRP A 78 17.43 0.96 -8.44
CA TRP A 78 18.44 1.15 -9.48
C TRP A 78 17.96 2.07 -10.60
N PHE A 79 16.68 1.98 -10.95
CA PHE A 79 16.09 2.87 -11.96
C PHE A 79 16.10 4.34 -11.54
N ALA A 80 15.82 4.66 -10.27
CA ALA A 80 15.89 6.01 -9.75
C ALA A 80 17.33 6.54 -9.73
N VAL A 81 18.29 5.68 -9.41
CA VAL A 81 19.72 6.04 -9.42
C VAL A 81 20.22 6.29 -10.84
N ILE A 82 19.89 5.40 -11.79
CA ILE A 82 20.30 5.55 -13.19
C ILE A 82 19.69 6.81 -13.81
N THR A 83 18.39 7.05 -13.61
CA THR A 83 17.72 8.27 -14.09
C THR A 83 18.32 9.53 -13.46
N GLY A 84 18.62 9.49 -12.16
CA GLY A 84 19.36 10.55 -11.47
C GLY A 84 20.72 10.83 -12.12
N CYS A 85 21.54 9.79 -12.33
CA CYS A 85 22.85 9.91 -12.97
C CYS A 85 22.76 10.48 -14.40
N ILE A 86 21.84 9.96 -15.22
CA ILE A 86 21.66 10.46 -16.60
C ILE A 86 21.24 11.93 -16.58
N SER A 87 20.30 12.30 -15.72
CA SER A 87 19.84 13.69 -15.61
C SER A 87 20.98 14.64 -15.23
N ALA A 88 21.81 14.24 -14.25
CA ALA A 88 22.97 15.03 -13.83
C ALA A 88 24.00 15.18 -14.97
N LEU A 89 24.23 14.11 -15.73
CA LEU A 89 25.18 14.10 -16.85
C LEU A 89 24.71 15.02 -17.99
N VAL A 90 23.43 14.98 -18.35
CA VAL A 90 22.84 15.87 -19.36
C VAL A 90 22.93 17.33 -18.94
N VAL A 91 22.65 17.65 -17.68
CA VAL A 91 22.75 19.02 -17.15
C VAL A 91 24.21 19.49 -17.17
N ALA A 92 25.13 18.66 -16.68
CA ALA A 92 26.56 18.98 -16.66
C ALA A 92 27.11 19.21 -18.08
N PHE A 93 26.76 18.33 -19.02
CA PHE A 93 27.16 18.47 -20.42
C PHE A 93 26.59 19.73 -21.06
N SER A 94 25.33 20.06 -20.77
CA SER A 94 24.69 21.27 -21.29
C SER A 94 25.39 22.54 -20.77
N ILE A 95 25.74 22.59 -19.49
CA ILE A 95 26.43 23.74 -18.89
C ILE A 95 27.83 23.91 -19.48
N THR A 96 28.59 22.83 -19.66
CA THR A 96 29.95 22.90 -20.21
C THR A 96 29.94 23.27 -21.68
N TYR A 97 29.04 22.69 -22.48
CA TYR A 97 28.91 22.99 -23.90
C TYR A 97 28.50 24.44 -24.16
N PHE A 98 27.52 24.97 -23.41
CA PHE A 98 27.02 26.33 -23.57
C PHE A 98 27.73 27.37 -22.70
N TRP A 99 28.87 27.04 -22.07
CA TRP A 99 29.54 27.91 -21.10
C TRP A 99 29.95 29.27 -21.70
N SER A 100 30.47 29.27 -22.94
CA SER A 100 30.87 30.51 -23.62
C SER A 100 29.67 31.39 -23.94
N THR A 101 28.56 30.80 -24.39
CA THR A 101 27.30 31.49 -24.67
C THR A 101 26.68 32.04 -23.39
N LEU A 102 26.69 31.27 -22.29
CA LEU A 102 26.18 31.69 -20.99
C LEU A 102 26.96 32.88 -20.43
N THR A 103 28.29 32.85 -20.51
CA THR A 103 29.14 33.94 -20.02
C THR A 103 29.05 35.18 -20.92
N ALA A 104 28.89 35.02 -22.23
CA ALA A 104 28.61 36.12 -23.16
C ALA A 104 27.24 36.75 -22.90
N LEU A 105 26.21 35.93 -22.65
CA LEU A 105 24.87 36.38 -22.29
C LEU A 105 24.89 37.13 -20.95
N ALA A 106 25.59 36.61 -19.95
CA ALA A 106 25.73 37.25 -18.63
C ALA A 106 26.46 38.61 -18.71
N LYS A 107 27.43 38.77 -19.61
CA LYS A 107 28.12 40.04 -19.86
C LYS A 107 27.31 41.02 -20.71
N GLY A 108 26.49 40.51 -21.64
CA GLY A 108 25.65 41.32 -22.53
C GLY A 108 24.33 41.77 -21.89
N MET A 109 23.91 41.14 -20.81
CA MET A 109 22.70 41.51 -20.07
C MET A 109 22.96 42.71 -19.16
N SER A 110 22.03 43.67 -19.14
CA SER A 110 22.07 44.80 -18.20
C SER A 110 22.26 44.30 -16.76
N GLY A 111 23.18 44.94 -16.02
CA GLY A 111 23.56 44.54 -14.65
C GLY A 111 22.41 44.48 -13.64
N MET A 112 21.22 45.03 -13.97
CA MET A 112 20.02 44.94 -13.14
C MET A 112 19.15 43.70 -13.40
N ILE A 113 19.17 43.13 -14.60
CA ILE A 113 18.26 42.02 -14.97
C ILE A 113 18.71 40.71 -14.34
N LEU A 114 20.02 40.43 -14.38
CA LEU A 114 20.63 39.23 -13.80
C LEU A 114 20.34 39.04 -12.30
N PRO A 115 20.52 40.05 -11.42
CA PRO A 115 20.20 39.88 -10.01
C PRO A 115 18.69 39.74 -9.76
N MET A 116 17.83 40.41 -10.54
CA MET A 116 16.38 40.25 -10.38
C MET A 116 15.90 38.85 -10.72
N THR A 117 16.39 38.27 -11.82
CA THR A 117 16.05 36.88 -12.18
C THR A 117 16.62 35.89 -11.16
N ALA A 118 17.83 36.13 -10.64
CA ALA A 118 18.41 35.30 -9.59
C ALA A 118 17.58 35.33 -8.29
N VAL A 119 17.08 36.50 -7.89
CA VAL A 119 16.21 36.64 -6.71
C VAL A 119 14.90 35.87 -6.88
N VAL A 120 14.25 35.97 -8.04
CA VAL A 120 13.03 35.22 -8.34
C VAL A 120 13.29 33.71 -8.32
N ALA A 121 14.37 33.26 -8.95
CA ALA A 121 14.74 31.84 -8.96
C ALA A 121 15.01 31.33 -7.54
N ALA A 122 15.72 32.10 -6.71
CA ALA A 122 15.99 31.75 -5.32
C ALA A 122 14.69 31.63 -4.50
N LEU A 123 13.75 32.55 -4.69
CA LEU A 123 12.46 32.52 -4.01
C LEU A 123 11.65 31.26 -4.37
N VAL A 124 11.61 30.92 -5.67
CA VAL A 124 10.94 29.69 -6.14
C VAL A 124 11.58 28.45 -5.53
N LEU A 125 12.92 28.37 -5.50
CA LEU A 125 13.63 27.24 -4.90
C LEU A 125 13.34 27.09 -3.40
N ILE A 126 13.27 28.20 -2.67
CA ILE A 126 12.94 28.18 -1.23
C ILE A 126 11.51 27.64 -1.03
N ILE A 127 10.54 28.11 -1.82
CA ILE A 127 9.15 27.66 -1.72
C ILE A 127 9.05 26.15 -2.03
N GLN A 128 9.65 25.70 -3.15
CA GLN A 128 9.63 24.29 -3.54
C GLN A 128 10.30 23.39 -2.49
N SER A 129 11.42 23.83 -1.92
CA SER A 129 12.13 23.10 -0.87
C SER A 129 11.27 22.96 0.38
N PHE A 130 10.56 24.04 0.77
CA PHE A 130 9.67 24.03 1.91
C PHE A 130 8.48 23.08 1.71
N GLU A 131 7.86 23.08 0.53
CA GLU A 131 6.78 22.16 0.18
C GLU A 131 7.23 20.70 0.20
N LEU A 132 8.41 20.41 -0.36
CA LEU A 132 8.99 19.08 -0.35
C LEU A 132 9.23 18.60 1.09
N PHE A 133 9.80 19.46 1.94
CA PHE A 133 10.04 19.15 3.34
C PHE A 133 8.73 18.90 4.10
N ARG A 134 7.70 19.73 3.86
CA ARG A 134 6.38 19.56 4.44
C ARG A 134 5.73 18.24 4.03
N SER A 135 5.79 17.90 2.75
CA SER A 135 5.26 16.64 2.19
C SER A 135 5.98 15.42 2.78
N TYR A 136 7.31 15.49 2.89
CA TYR A 136 8.10 14.45 3.54
C TYR A 136 7.69 14.24 5.00
N ARG A 137 7.50 15.33 5.75
CA ARG A 137 7.05 15.27 7.15
C ARG A 137 5.65 14.68 7.30
N GLN A 138 4.74 14.96 6.37
CA GLN A 138 3.40 14.35 6.35
C GLN A 138 3.46 12.85 6.09
N ARG A 139 4.22 12.40 5.09
CA ARG A 139 4.39 10.96 4.79
C ARG A 139 5.02 10.19 5.95
N MET A 140 5.99 10.79 6.63
CA MET A 140 6.58 10.23 7.85
C MET A 140 5.53 10.05 8.96
N ARG A 141 4.66 11.06 9.16
CA ARG A 141 3.59 10.97 10.18
C ARG A 141 2.57 9.89 9.86
N THR A 142 2.16 9.74 8.60
CA THR A 142 1.21 8.70 8.21
C THR A 142 1.78 7.30 8.43
N LEU A 143 3.05 7.09 8.06
CA LEU A 143 3.73 5.81 8.27
C LEU A 143 3.94 5.49 9.76
N LEU A 144 4.25 6.52 10.57
CA LEU A 144 4.35 6.37 12.03
C LEU A 144 3.00 6.05 12.67
N SER A 145 1.92 6.74 12.25
CA SER A 145 0.57 6.49 12.77
C SER A 145 0.01 5.13 12.39
N GLU A 146 0.34 4.63 11.20
CA GLU A 146 -0.07 3.32 10.71
C GLU A 146 0.62 2.19 11.49
N LYS A 147 1.91 2.33 11.80
CA LYS A 147 2.62 1.39 12.68
C LYS A 147 2.09 1.35 14.11
N THR A 148 1.62 2.47 14.65
CA THR A 148 1.05 2.52 16.01
C THR A 148 -0.36 1.93 16.11
N LEU A 149 -1.08 1.75 14.99
CA LEU A 149 -2.41 1.12 14.94
C LEU A 149 -2.36 -0.40 14.77
N GLN A 150 -1.17 -0.96 14.54
CA GLN A 150 -0.94 -2.41 14.41
C GLN A 150 -0.38 -3.05 15.70
N LEU A 151 -0.29 -2.29 16.79
CA LEU A 151 0.06 -2.72 18.15
C LEU A 151 -1.16 -2.59 19.07
#